data_AF-A0AAU1HJW2-F1
#
_entry.id   AF-A0AAU1HJW2-F1
#
_cell.length_a   1.000
_cell.length_b   1.000
_cell.length_c   1.000
_cell.angle_alpha   90.00
_cell.angle_beta   90.00
_cell.angle_gamma   90.00
#
_symmetry.space_group_name_H-M   'P 1'
#
loop_
_entity.id
_entity.type
_entity.pdbx_description
1 polymer ?
#
loop_
_entity_poly.entity_id
_entity_poly.type
_entity_poly.pdbx_seq_one_letter_code
_entity_poly.pdbx_strand_id
1 'polypeptide(L)'
;MTQAPASAAGGSGATPAHRGGKLGAAAVNQAGLWNIANILTMVRLLLVPGFVVLLLHDGGFDPAWRSFAWAAFAIAMITDVFDGHLARTYNLVTDFGKIADPIADKAIMGAALISLSWLGDLPWWITAVILFRELGITLMRFWVIRHSVIPASRGGKMKTLAQGIAVGMYVLALTGPLATLRFWVMMAAVVLTVVTGLDYVRQAFVLRRLGLAAEHAAAAEAVAAAADGAGRGVCATDEPAAGATAVVEPLGEPVVGGRGAAEADR
;
A
#
# COMPACT_ATOMS: atom_id res chain seq x y z
N MET A 1 3.77 -80.25 21.52
CA MET A 1 3.78 -80.35 23.00
C MET A 1 4.27 -79.02 23.53
N THR A 2 3.32 -78.23 24.06
CA THR A 2 3.29 -77.60 25.41
C THR A 2 3.82 -76.16 25.38
N GLN A 3 2.90 -75.18 25.30
CA GLN A 3 2.34 -74.40 26.43
C GLN A 3 3.43 -73.62 27.19
N ALA A 4 3.58 -72.29 27.00
CA ALA A 4 2.89 -71.19 27.73
C ALA A 4 3.50 -70.92 29.15
N PRO A 5 3.24 -69.79 29.83
CA PRO A 5 3.49 -68.37 29.49
C PRO A 5 4.06 -67.54 30.70
N ALA A 6 4.05 -66.20 30.58
CA ALA A 6 4.19 -65.13 31.62
C ALA A 6 5.61 -64.87 32.19
N SER A 7 6.07 -63.66 32.51
CA SER A 7 5.46 -62.48 33.16
C SER A 7 6.52 -61.35 33.08
N ALA A 8 6.31 -60.14 32.55
CA ALA A 8 5.63 -58.94 33.10
C ALA A 8 6.63 -57.77 33.30
N ALA A 9 6.05 -56.55 33.32
CA ALA A 9 6.65 -55.21 33.44
C ALA A 9 7.29 -54.66 32.15
N GLY A 10 6.84 -53.56 31.56
CA GLY A 10 6.06 -52.43 32.05
C GLY A 10 6.71 -51.18 31.46
N GLY A 11 5.98 -50.38 30.68
CA GLY A 11 6.57 -49.19 30.06
C GLY A 11 5.61 -48.54 29.09
N SER A 12 5.01 -47.45 29.58
CA SER A 12 4.00 -46.62 28.96
C SER A 12 4.35 -46.13 27.56
N GLY A 13 3.31 -45.95 26.75
CA GLY A 13 3.40 -45.64 25.33
C GLY A 13 3.91 -44.24 24.98
N ALA A 14 4.36 -44.13 23.74
CA ALA A 14 4.27 -42.93 22.93
C ALA A 14 4.19 -43.34 21.46
N THR A 15 3.10 -42.94 20.82
CA THR A 15 2.74 -43.10 19.41
C THR A 15 3.89 -42.71 18.46
N PRO A 16 4.09 -43.42 17.33
CA PRO A 16 5.14 -43.07 16.38
C PRO A 16 4.80 -41.73 15.71
N ALA A 17 5.64 -40.72 15.95
CA ALA A 17 5.54 -39.44 15.28
C ALA A 17 5.79 -39.63 13.77
N HIS A 18 4.75 -39.38 12.99
CA HIS A 18 4.76 -39.22 11.54
C HIS A 18 5.75 -38.12 11.14
N ARG A 19 7.02 -38.49 10.94
CA ARG A 19 8.06 -37.62 10.36
C ARG A 19 7.87 -37.57 8.84
N GLY A 20 6.73 -37.02 8.43
CA GLY A 20 6.50 -36.55 7.08
C GLY A 20 7.45 -35.38 6.84
N GLY A 21 8.49 -35.63 6.06
CA GLY A 21 9.44 -34.62 5.62
C GLY A 21 8.71 -33.49 4.92
N LYS A 22 8.45 -32.41 5.65
CA LYS A 22 8.19 -31.07 5.11
C LYS A 22 9.49 -30.53 4.50
N LEU A 23 10.02 -31.23 3.50
CA LEU A 23 11.14 -30.77 2.66
C LEU A 23 10.66 -30.07 1.38
N GLY A 24 9.34 -29.88 1.22
CA GLY A 24 8.75 -29.30 0.00
C GLY A 24 8.10 -27.92 0.14
N ALA A 25 8.05 -27.31 1.33
CA ALA A 25 7.30 -26.05 1.55
C ALA A 25 8.16 -24.85 1.96
N ALA A 26 9.46 -25.04 2.20
CA ALA A 26 10.39 -23.99 2.63
C ALA A 26 11.33 -23.51 1.50
N ALA A 27 11.04 -23.88 0.25
CA ALA A 27 11.56 -23.19 -0.93
C ALA A 27 10.49 -22.26 -1.48
N VAL A 28 9.92 -21.42 -0.61
CA VAL A 28 9.29 -20.19 -1.09
C VAL A 28 10.41 -19.46 -1.79
N ASN A 29 10.34 -19.34 -3.11
CA ASN A 29 11.26 -18.56 -3.94
C ASN A 29 11.35 -17.16 -3.33
N GLN A 30 12.27 -16.98 -2.38
CA GLN A 30 12.73 -15.67 -1.97
C GLN A 30 13.43 -15.16 -3.22
N ALA A 31 12.69 -14.44 -4.06
CA ALA A 31 13.23 -13.76 -5.20
C ALA A 31 14.40 -12.93 -4.68
N GLY A 32 15.62 -13.43 -4.86
CA GLY A 32 16.80 -12.79 -4.34
C GLY A 32 16.88 -11.38 -4.91
N LEU A 33 17.73 -10.54 -4.33
CA LEU A 33 18.09 -9.23 -4.88
C LEU A 33 18.42 -9.31 -6.40
N TRP A 34 18.85 -10.47 -6.88
CA TRP A 34 18.99 -10.85 -8.28
C TRP A 34 17.68 -11.30 -8.95
N ASN A 35 16.67 -10.46 -8.84
CA ASN A 35 15.41 -10.62 -9.55
C ASN A 35 15.46 -9.75 -10.81
N ILE A 36 14.97 -10.25 -11.94
CA ILE A 36 14.92 -9.52 -13.22
C ILE A 36 14.31 -8.13 -13.04
N ALA A 37 13.23 -8.03 -12.25
CA ALA A 37 12.59 -6.75 -11.94
C ALA A 37 13.56 -5.78 -11.24
N ASN A 38 14.32 -6.25 -10.25
CA ASN A 38 15.28 -5.41 -9.54
C ASN A 38 16.44 -4.96 -10.42
N ILE A 39 16.94 -5.85 -11.29
CA ILE A 39 18.01 -5.52 -12.24
C ILE A 39 17.54 -4.40 -13.18
N LEU A 40 16.32 -4.47 -13.71
CA LEU A 40 15.81 -3.40 -14.57
C LEU A 40 15.57 -2.09 -13.81
N THR A 41 15.11 -2.13 -12.55
CA THR A 41 15.06 -0.93 -11.69
C THR A 41 16.46 -0.32 -11.49
N MET A 42 17.49 -1.13 -11.24
CA MET A 42 18.88 -0.66 -11.09
C MET A 42 19.45 -0.09 -12.40
N VAL A 43 19.19 -0.76 -13.52
CA VAL A 43 19.56 -0.26 -14.86
C VAL A 43 18.88 1.08 -15.11
N ARG A 44 17.59 1.23 -14.79
CA ARG A 44 16.88 2.50 -14.91
C ARG A 44 17.52 3.60 -14.07
N LEU A 45 17.87 3.30 -12.82
CA LEU A 45 18.54 4.25 -11.94
C LEU A 45 19.89 4.71 -12.51
N LEU A 46 20.61 3.84 -13.21
CA LEU A 46 21.84 4.16 -13.94
C LEU A 46 21.58 4.94 -15.25
N LEU A 47 20.45 4.67 -15.92
CA LEU A 47 20.04 5.41 -17.11
C LEU A 47 19.72 6.87 -16.80
N VAL A 48 19.27 7.22 -15.58
CA VAL A 48 18.96 8.61 -15.20
C VAL A 48 20.18 9.54 -15.35
N PRO A 49 21.33 9.30 -14.69
CA PRO A 49 22.50 10.14 -14.89
C PRO A 49 23.04 10.08 -16.32
N GLY A 50 22.97 8.90 -16.97
CA GLY A 50 23.35 8.76 -18.38
C GLY A 50 22.51 9.65 -19.31
N PHE A 51 21.20 9.68 -19.11
CA PHE A 51 20.27 10.55 -19.82
C PHE A 51 20.60 12.04 -19.60
N VAL A 52 20.89 12.44 -18.36
CA VAL A 52 21.26 13.84 -18.06
C VAL A 52 22.54 14.22 -18.79
N VAL A 53 23.57 13.37 -18.74
CA VAL A 53 24.83 13.61 -19.47
C VAL A 53 24.58 13.73 -20.97
N LEU A 54 23.81 12.82 -21.56
CA LEU A 54 23.48 12.85 -22.99
C LEU A 54 22.72 14.13 -23.38
N LEU A 55 21.76 14.57 -22.56
CA LEU A 55 20.93 15.74 -22.86
C LEU A 55 21.70 17.06 -22.68
N LEU A 56 22.57 17.14 -21.69
CA LEU A 56 23.36 18.34 -21.40
C LEU A 56 24.67 18.40 -22.22
N HIS A 57 25.00 17.34 -22.96
CA HIS A 57 26.24 17.25 -23.73
C HIS A 57 26.32 18.38 -24.77
N ASP A 58 27.49 19.01 -24.85
CA ASP A 58 27.79 20.11 -25.78
C ASP A 58 26.73 21.25 -25.77
N GLY A 59 26.26 21.60 -24.58
CA GLY A 59 25.24 22.63 -24.39
C GLY A 59 23.81 22.19 -24.70
N GLY A 60 23.60 20.95 -25.17
CA GLY A 60 22.28 20.35 -25.34
C GLY A 60 21.50 20.78 -26.58
N PHE A 61 22.19 21.36 -27.58
CA PHE A 61 21.57 21.81 -28.83
C PHE A 61 21.89 20.91 -30.03
N ASP A 62 22.84 19.98 -29.91
CA ASP A 62 23.17 19.04 -30.98
C ASP A 62 22.02 18.01 -31.18
N PRO A 63 21.43 17.93 -32.39
CA PRO A 63 20.36 16.99 -32.70
C PRO A 63 20.73 15.51 -32.51
N ALA A 64 21.99 15.12 -32.71
CA ALA A 64 22.44 13.74 -32.54
C ALA A 64 22.40 13.34 -31.06
N TRP A 65 22.98 14.17 -30.19
CA TRP A 65 22.97 13.95 -28.74
C TRP A 65 21.55 13.98 -28.16
N ARG A 66 20.69 14.89 -28.64
CA ARG A 66 19.27 14.91 -28.28
C ARG A 66 18.52 13.65 -28.70
N SER A 67 18.89 13.05 -29.84
CA SER A 67 18.30 11.79 -30.30
C SER A 67 18.73 10.61 -29.42
N PHE A 68 20.00 10.56 -29.00
CA PHE A 68 20.48 9.57 -28.03
C PHE A 68 19.84 9.75 -26.64
N ALA A 69 19.72 10.99 -26.16
CA ALA A 69 19.02 11.30 -24.91
C ALA A 69 17.55 10.86 -24.98
N TRP A 70 16.87 11.13 -26.10
CA TRP A 70 15.50 10.68 -26.32
C TRP A 70 15.38 9.16 -26.32
N ALA A 71 16.30 8.45 -26.99
CA ALA A 71 16.30 7.00 -26.99
C ALA A 71 16.50 6.42 -25.58
N ALA A 72 17.44 6.97 -24.79
CA ALA A 72 17.65 6.58 -23.40
C ALA A 72 16.39 6.83 -22.54
N PHE A 73 15.74 7.99 -22.71
CA PHE A 73 14.50 8.32 -22.03
C PHE A 73 13.36 7.37 -22.41
N ALA A 74 13.18 7.10 -23.71
CA ALA A 74 12.15 6.19 -24.20
C ALA A 74 12.35 4.77 -23.69
N ILE A 75 13.59 4.26 -23.72
CA ILE A 75 13.94 2.95 -23.16
C ILE A 75 13.59 2.93 -21.66
N ALA A 76 14.02 3.91 -20.87
CA ALA A 76 13.72 3.98 -19.45
C ALA A 76 12.21 3.97 -19.15
N MET A 77 11.41 4.73 -19.91
CA MET A 77 9.94 4.78 -19.78
C MET A 77 9.26 3.48 -20.18
N ILE A 78 9.74 2.82 -21.23
CA ILE A 78 9.19 1.56 -21.71
C ILE A 78 9.51 0.44 -20.72
N THR A 79 10.77 0.36 -20.27
CA THR A 79 11.24 -0.61 -19.29
C THR A 79 10.40 -0.56 -18.00
N ASP A 80 10.00 0.63 -17.54
CA ASP A 80 9.09 0.79 -16.40
C ASP A 80 7.76 0.03 -16.53
N VAL A 81 7.12 0.17 -17.68
CA VAL A 81 5.84 -0.51 -17.92
C VAL A 81 6.03 -2.03 -17.92
N PHE A 82 7.13 -2.50 -18.51
CA PHE A 82 7.43 -3.93 -18.58
C PHE A 82 7.78 -4.52 -17.21
N ASP A 83 8.58 -3.84 -16.40
CA ASP A 83 8.96 -4.29 -15.06
C ASP A 83 7.77 -4.37 -14.12
N GLY A 84 6.94 -3.32 -14.13
CA GLY A 84 5.73 -3.28 -13.33
C GLY A 84 4.74 -4.38 -13.73
N HIS A 85 4.74 -4.80 -15.01
CA HIS A 85 3.95 -5.94 -15.46
C HIS A 85 4.57 -7.27 -15.03
N LEU A 86 5.88 -7.44 -15.24
CA LEU A 86 6.60 -8.67 -14.92
C LEU A 86 6.59 -8.96 -13.41
N ALA A 87 6.86 -7.97 -12.56
CA ALA A 87 6.84 -8.13 -11.11
C ALA A 87 5.47 -8.59 -10.59
N ARG A 88 4.38 -8.09 -11.19
CA ARG A 88 3.00 -8.44 -10.82
C ARG A 88 2.60 -9.82 -11.31
N THR A 89 3.01 -10.20 -12.52
CA THR A 89 2.66 -11.48 -13.13
C THR A 89 3.41 -12.65 -12.48
N TYR A 90 4.65 -12.43 -12.06
CA TYR A 90 5.50 -13.48 -11.47
C TYR A 90 5.55 -13.45 -9.93
N ASN A 91 4.77 -12.57 -9.27
CA ASN A 91 4.76 -12.36 -7.82
C ASN A 91 6.18 -12.11 -7.23
N LEU A 92 7.03 -11.50 -8.05
CA LEU A 92 8.44 -11.27 -7.84
C LEU A 92 8.67 -9.94 -7.11
N VAL A 93 7.90 -9.69 -6.05
CA VAL A 93 7.90 -8.40 -5.33
C VAL A 93 8.88 -8.47 -4.17
N THR A 94 9.98 -7.70 -4.23
CA THR A 94 10.96 -7.57 -3.14
C THR A 94 10.72 -6.29 -2.34
N ASP A 95 11.13 -6.25 -1.07
CA ASP A 95 10.98 -5.04 -0.24
C ASP A 95 11.84 -3.87 -0.74
N PHE A 96 12.99 -4.16 -1.36
CA PHE A 96 13.80 -3.15 -2.04
C PHE A 96 13.06 -2.57 -3.24
N GLY A 97 12.49 -3.40 -4.12
CA GLY A 97 11.75 -2.93 -5.31
C GLY A 97 10.55 -2.05 -4.94
N LYS A 98 9.84 -2.38 -3.85
CA LYS A 98 8.72 -1.54 -3.34
C LYS A 98 9.13 -0.10 -3.02
N ILE A 99 10.38 0.12 -2.61
CA ILE A 99 10.91 1.44 -2.25
C ILE A 99 11.62 2.09 -3.45
N ALA A 100 12.40 1.30 -4.20
CA ALA A 100 13.19 1.77 -5.33
C ALA A 100 12.33 2.17 -6.54
N ASP A 101 11.27 1.41 -6.86
CA ASP A 101 10.43 1.67 -8.03
C ASP A 101 9.82 3.08 -8.01
N PRO A 102 9.13 3.54 -6.95
CA PRO A 102 8.56 4.90 -6.93
C PRO A 102 9.60 6.01 -7.03
N ILE A 103 10.83 5.75 -6.61
CA ILE A 103 11.94 6.71 -6.72
C ILE A 103 12.45 6.75 -8.16
N ALA A 104 12.73 5.58 -8.74
CA ALA A 104 13.22 5.46 -10.11
C ALA A 104 12.21 5.97 -11.14
N ASP A 105 10.92 5.70 -10.95
CA ASP A 105 9.80 6.19 -11.78
C ASP A 105 9.78 7.72 -11.87
N LYS A 106 10.13 8.39 -10.78
CA LYS A 106 10.11 9.86 -10.67
C LYS A 106 11.45 10.48 -11.02
N ALA A 107 12.54 9.74 -10.87
CA ALA A 107 13.88 10.23 -11.15
C ALA A 107 14.06 10.57 -12.64
N ILE A 108 13.67 9.68 -13.56
CA ILE A 108 13.86 9.93 -15.00
C ILE A 108 13.03 11.13 -15.50
N MET A 109 11.76 11.20 -15.10
CA MET A 109 10.88 12.31 -15.47
C MET A 109 11.29 13.63 -14.81
N GLY A 110 11.69 13.59 -13.54
CA GLY A 110 12.16 14.76 -12.83
C GLY A 110 13.46 15.30 -13.41
N ALA A 111 14.42 14.40 -13.70
CA ALA A 111 15.67 14.75 -14.36
C ALA A 111 15.42 15.39 -15.73
N ALA A 112 14.52 14.84 -16.54
CA ALA A 112 14.17 15.42 -17.83
C ALA A 112 13.60 16.84 -17.71
N LEU A 113 12.63 17.07 -16.82
CA LEU A 113 12.03 18.39 -16.64
C LEU A 113 13.06 19.43 -16.14
N ILE A 114 13.90 19.04 -15.18
CA ILE A 114 14.95 19.92 -14.64
C ILE A 114 15.97 20.26 -15.72
N SER A 115 16.51 19.26 -16.42
CA SER A 115 17.48 19.47 -17.49
C SER A 115 16.92 20.33 -18.62
N LEU A 116 15.66 20.10 -19.03
CA LEU A 116 15.02 20.92 -20.06
C LEU A 116 14.80 22.37 -19.61
N SER A 117 14.52 22.60 -18.32
CA SER A 117 14.41 23.96 -17.78
C SER A 117 15.77 24.65 -17.69
N TRP A 118 16.81 23.86 -17.38
CA TRP A 118 18.19 24.32 -17.36
C TRP A 118 18.68 24.76 -18.74
N LEU A 119 18.32 24.02 -19.80
CA LEU A 119 18.58 24.38 -21.20
C LEU A 119 17.76 25.59 -21.68
N GLY A 120 16.79 26.06 -20.91
CA GLY A 120 15.87 27.12 -21.32
C GLY A 120 14.75 26.68 -22.27
N ASP A 121 14.63 25.38 -22.55
CA ASP A 121 13.56 24.82 -23.38
C ASP A 121 12.18 24.89 -22.68
N LEU A 122 12.17 24.81 -21.35
CA LEU A 122 10.97 24.81 -20.52
C LEU A 122 11.00 25.92 -19.46
N PRO A 123 9.92 26.72 -19.34
CA PRO A 123 9.78 27.66 -18.23
C PRO A 123 9.79 26.95 -16.87
N TRP A 124 10.58 27.45 -15.92
CA TRP A 124 10.71 26.88 -14.58
C TRP A 124 9.39 26.70 -13.82
N TRP A 125 8.38 27.53 -14.09
CA TRP A 125 7.07 27.39 -13.46
C TRP A 125 6.34 26.10 -13.87
N ILE A 126 6.51 25.63 -15.12
CA ILE A 126 5.93 24.36 -15.58
C ILE A 126 6.56 23.20 -14.80
N THR A 127 7.89 23.20 -14.74
CA THR A 127 8.67 22.19 -14.02
C THR A 127 8.32 22.19 -12.53
N ALA A 128 8.23 23.35 -11.90
CA ALA A 128 7.85 23.46 -10.49
C ALA A 128 6.44 22.89 -10.23
N VAL A 129 5.45 23.22 -11.06
CA VAL A 129 4.07 22.71 -10.93
C VAL A 129 4.03 21.18 -11.07
N ILE A 130 4.72 20.65 -12.09
CA ILE A 130 4.73 19.21 -12.34
C ILE A 130 5.46 18.48 -11.22
N LEU A 131 6.68 18.90 -10.85
CA LEU A 131 7.46 18.28 -9.79
C LEU A 131 6.74 18.32 -8.43
N PHE A 132 6.17 19.47 -8.06
CA PHE A 132 5.42 19.61 -6.81
C PHE A 132 4.29 18.59 -6.74
N ARG A 133 3.50 18.45 -7.81
CA ARG A 133 2.41 17.47 -7.89
C ARG A 133 2.93 16.04 -7.87
N GLU A 134 3.98 15.74 -8.63
CA GLU A 134 4.59 14.41 -8.71
C GLU A 134 5.08 13.94 -7.33
N LEU A 135 5.86 14.78 -6.63
CA LEU A 135 6.38 14.50 -5.29
C LEU A 135 5.26 14.47 -4.24
N GLY A 136 4.31 15.40 -4.31
CA GLY A 136 3.19 15.48 -3.37
C GLY A 136 2.30 14.23 -3.39
N ILE A 137 1.95 13.72 -4.58
CA ILE A 137 1.16 12.48 -4.69
C ILE A 137 1.96 11.26 -4.28
N THR A 138 3.26 11.21 -4.60
CA THR A 138 4.13 10.11 -4.16
C THR A 138 4.23 10.07 -2.63
N LEU A 139 4.47 11.22 -1.97
CA LEU A 139 4.53 11.30 -0.51
C LEU A 139 3.19 10.96 0.15
N MET A 140 2.08 11.48 -0.39
CA MET A 140 0.75 11.14 0.10
C MET A 140 0.47 9.64 -0.01
N ARG A 141 0.82 9.02 -1.14
CA ARG A 141 0.69 7.57 -1.35
C ARG A 141 1.48 6.79 -0.30
N PHE A 142 2.73 7.18 -0.03
CA PHE A 142 3.53 6.55 1.02
C PHE A 142 2.89 6.70 2.41
N TRP A 143 2.32 7.87 2.73
CA TRP A 143 1.64 8.10 4.02
C TRP A 143 0.35 7.30 4.17
N VAL A 144 -0.46 7.24 3.10
CA VAL A 144 -1.74 6.52 3.03
C VAL A 144 -1.55 5.02 3.14
N ILE A 145 -0.56 4.43 2.47
CA ILE A 145 -0.31 2.98 2.50
C ILE A 145 -0.10 2.48 3.94
N ARG A 146 0.33 3.36 4.85
CA ARG A 146 0.48 3.03 6.28
C ARG A 146 -0.85 2.97 7.05
N HIS A 147 -1.96 3.48 6.49
CA HIS A 147 -3.24 3.65 7.21
C HIS A 147 -4.50 3.13 6.47
N SER A 148 -4.50 3.01 5.13
CA SER A 148 -5.64 2.46 4.38
C SER A 148 -5.30 2.14 2.91
N VAL A 149 -5.96 1.11 2.36
CA VAL A 149 -5.80 0.69 0.96
C VAL A 149 -6.67 1.59 0.07
N ILE A 150 -6.09 2.66 -0.50
CA ILE A 150 -6.84 3.50 -1.46
C ILE A 150 -6.92 2.79 -2.83
N PRO A 151 -8.13 2.61 -3.40
CA PRO A 151 -8.29 2.05 -4.73
C PRO A 151 -7.67 2.96 -5.79
N ALA A 152 -6.97 2.35 -6.75
CA ALA A 152 -6.21 3.05 -7.78
C ALA A 152 -7.10 3.88 -8.72
N SER A 153 -6.83 5.18 -8.82
CA SER A 153 -7.54 6.05 -9.76
C SER A 153 -7.12 5.77 -11.21
N ARG A 154 -8.09 5.67 -12.13
CA ARG A 154 -7.82 5.48 -13.58
C ARG A 154 -7.12 6.70 -14.22
N GLY A 155 -7.21 7.88 -13.59
CA GLY A 155 -6.61 9.12 -14.08
C GLY A 155 -5.08 9.13 -14.11
N GLY A 156 -4.42 8.27 -13.32
CA GLY A 156 -2.96 8.19 -13.28
C GLY A 156 -2.33 7.75 -14.61
N LYS A 157 -2.95 6.79 -15.31
CA LYS A 157 -2.39 6.23 -16.55
C LYS A 157 -2.36 7.24 -17.70
N MET A 158 -3.45 7.97 -17.89
CA MET A 158 -3.57 8.95 -18.96
C MET A 158 -2.56 10.10 -18.78
N LYS A 159 -2.35 10.51 -17.53
CA LYS A 159 -1.37 11.55 -17.21
C LYS A 159 0.05 11.12 -17.51
N THR A 160 0.46 9.93 -17.07
CA THR A 160 1.83 9.44 -17.31
C THR A 160 2.12 9.34 -18.81
N LEU A 161 1.15 8.85 -19.60
CA LEU A 161 1.31 8.78 -21.05
C LEU A 161 1.43 10.18 -21.68
N ALA A 162 0.47 11.07 -21.38
CA ALA A 162 0.48 12.43 -21.95
C ALA A 162 1.74 13.21 -21.57
N GLN A 163 2.18 13.11 -20.31
CA GLN A 163 3.36 13.81 -19.81
C GLN A 163 4.66 13.20 -20.35
N GLY A 164 4.73 11.87 -20.48
CA GLY A 164 5.87 11.18 -21.10
C GLY A 164 6.02 11.55 -22.58
N ILE A 165 4.92 11.62 -23.34
CA ILE A 165 4.93 12.11 -24.72
C ILE A 165 5.36 13.57 -24.78
N ALA A 166 4.79 14.43 -23.93
CA ALA A 166 5.14 15.85 -23.88
C ALA A 166 6.64 16.04 -23.66
N VAL A 167 7.20 15.40 -22.62
CA VAL A 167 8.63 15.50 -22.30
C VAL A 167 9.48 14.87 -23.39
N GLY A 168 9.10 13.71 -23.94
CA GLY A 168 9.80 13.11 -25.07
C GLY A 168 9.89 14.04 -26.28
N MET A 169 8.81 14.73 -26.64
CA MET A 169 8.82 15.73 -27.70
C MET A 169 9.72 16.94 -27.39
N TYR A 170 9.89 17.28 -26.11
CA TYR A 170 10.82 18.33 -25.69
C TYR A 170 12.26 17.86 -25.66
N VAL A 171 12.55 16.60 -25.36
CA VAL A 171 13.92 16.06 -25.40
C VAL A 171 14.45 16.04 -26.84
N LEU A 172 13.60 15.65 -27.79
CA LEU A 172 13.98 15.55 -29.19
C LEU A 172 14.07 16.95 -29.85
N ALA A 173 15.01 17.14 -30.78
CA ALA A 173 15.23 18.42 -31.47
C ALA A 173 14.16 18.66 -32.55
N LEU A 174 12.93 18.95 -32.15
CA LEU A 174 11.82 19.17 -33.09
C LEU A 174 11.86 20.56 -33.71
N THR A 175 11.73 20.62 -35.04
CA THR A 175 11.58 21.87 -35.81
C THR A 175 10.22 21.94 -36.51
N GLY A 176 9.74 23.15 -36.82
CA GLY A 176 8.52 23.36 -37.60
C GLY A 176 7.21 23.08 -36.84
N PRO A 177 6.14 22.56 -37.49
CA PRO A 177 4.83 22.36 -36.87
C PRO A 177 4.85 21.46 -35.62
N LEU A 178 5.79 20.51 -35.59
CA LEU A 178 6.05 19.64 -34.44
C LEU A 178 6.52 20.42 -33.20
N ALA A 179 7.26 21.52 -33.38
CA ALA A 179 7.70 22.40 -32.30
C ALA A 179 6.52 23.20 -31.69
N THR A 180 5.50 23.53 -32.48
CA THR A 180 4.26 24.13 -31.98
C THR A 180 3.41 23.08 -31.26
N LEU A 181 3.34 21.88 -31.82
CA LEU A 181 2.58 20.78 -31.21
C LEU A 181 3.12 20.39 -29.83
N ARG A 182 4.45 20.30 -29.64
CA ARG A 182 5.04 19.96 -28.33
C ARG A 182 4.55 20.91 -27.22
N PHE A 183 4.41 22.20 -27.52
CA PHE A 183 3.94 23.19 -26.55
C PHE A 183 2.49 22.89 -26.13
N TRP A 184 1.59 22.68 -27.08
CA TRP A 184 0.19 22.35 -26.78
C TRP A 184 0.04 21.04 -26.00
N VAL A 185 0.83 20.02 -26.36
CA VAL A 185 0.86 18.74 -25.64
C VAL A 185 1.37 18.92 -24.21
N MET A 186 2.39 19.75 -24.00
CA MET A 186 2.89 20.11 -22.66
C MET A 186 1.84 20.87 -21.85
N MET A 187 1.17 21.85 -22.44
CA MET A 187 0.09 22.59 -21.77
C MET A 187 -1.06 21.67 -21.38
N ALA A 188 -1.45 20.74 -22.24
CA ALA A 188 -2.44 19.71 -21.90
C ALA A 188 -1.97 18.83 -20.74
N ALA A 189 -0.70 18.43 -20.72
CA ALA A 189 -0.12 17.67 -19.61
C ALA A 189 -0.10 18.46 -18.29
N VAL A 190 0.16 19.77 -18.34
CA VAL A 190 0.10 20.67 -17.17
C VAL A 190 -1.34 20.78 -16.66
N VAL A 191 -2.31 21.04 -17.55
CA VAL A 191 -3.74 21.13 -17.17
C VAL A 191 -4.19 19.82 -16.52
N LEU A 192 -3.88 18.68 -17.14
CA LEU A 192 -4.21 17.37 -16.57
C LEU A 192 -3.51 17.14 -15.22
N THR A 193 -2.28 17.63 -15.07
CA THR A 193 -1.53 17.57 -13.82
C THR A 193 -2.19 18.38 -12.71
N VAL A 194 -2.64 19.59 -13.01
CA VAL A 194 -3.33 20.46 -12.06
C VAL A 194 -4.70 19.87 -11.68
N VAL A 195 -5.52 19.50 -12.66
CA VAL A 195 -6.86 18.92 -12.42
C VAL A 195 -6.75 17.67 -11.54
N THR A 196 -5.88 16.73 -11.92
CA THR A 196 -5.69 15.53 -11.10
C THR A 196 -5.08 15.85 -9.73
N GLY A 197 -4.19 16.84 -9.63
CA GLY A 197 -3.65 17.31 -8.35
C GLY A 197 -4.74 17.83 -7.42
N LEU A 198 -5.67 18.63 -7.93
CA LEU A 198 -6.81 19.16 -7.17
C LEU A 198 -7.74 18.05 -6.70
N ASP A 199 -8.04 17.07 -7.53
CA ASP A 199 -8.86 15.91 -7.15
C ASP A 199 -8.22 15.13 -5.99
N TYR A 200 -6.90 14.95 -6.04
CA TYR A 200 -6.13 14.31 -4.98
C TYR A 200 -6.14 15.12 -3.68
N VAL A 201 -5.98 16.44 -3.74
CA VAL A 201 -6.05 17.31 -2.56
C VAL A 201 -7.45 17.25 -1.93
N ARG A 202 -8.52 17.27 -2.74
CA ARG A 202 -9.90 17.10 -2.25
C ARG A 202 -10.07 15.76 -1.52
N GLN A 203 -9.58 14.66 -2.09
CA GLN A 203 -9.61 13.35 -1.44
C GLN A 203 -8.84 13.35 -0.12
N ALA A 204 -7.65 13.97 -0.07
CA ALA A 204 -6.86 14.08 1.14
C ALA A 204 -7.59 14.86 2.26
N PHE A 205 -8.27 15.96 1.91
CA PHE A 205 -9.08 16.73 2.87
C PHE A 205 -10.26 15.93 3.40
N VAL A 206 -10.96 15.18 2.55
CA VAL A 206 -12.07 14.30 2.97
C VAL A 206 -11.57 13.23 3.93
N LEU A 207 -10.45 12.56 3.61
CA LEU A 207 -9.86 11.54 4.47
C LEU A 207 -9.47 12.10 5.84
N ARG A 208 -8.89 13.31 5.89
CA ARG A 208 -8.54 13.97 7.16
C ARG A 208 -9.77 14.27 8.02
N ARG A 209 -10.88 14.68 7.41
CA ARG A 209 -12.15 14.92 8.14
C ARG A 209 -12.74 13.63 8.71
N LEU A 210 -12.70 12.54 7.94
CA LEU A 210 -13.17 11.24 8.40
C LEU A 210 -12.30 10.66 9.52
N GLY A 211 -10.97 10.86 9.47
CA GLY A 211 -10.06 10.47 10.53
C GLY A 211 -10.33 11.20 11.85
N LEU A 212 -10.50 12.52 11.81
CA LEU A 212 -10.87 13.32 13.00
C LEU A 212 -12.23 12.90 13.57
N ALA A 213 -13.21 12.60 12.71
CA ALA A 213 -14.51 12.13 13.15
C ALA A 213 -14.44 10.74 13.83
N ALA A 214 -13.60 9.84 13.32
CA ALA A 214 -13.38 8.53 13.91
C ALA A 214 -12.64 8.62 15.26
N GLU A 215 -11.64 9.50 15.38
CA GLU A 215 -10.96 9.77 16.65
C GLU A 215 -11.93 10.33 17.70
N HIS A 216 -12.82 11.26 17.32
CA HIS A 216 -13.84 11.79 18.21
C HIS A 216 -14.87 10.72 18.63
N ALA A 217 -15.28 9.85 17.70
CA ALA A 217 -16.19 8.74 18.00
C ALA A 217 -15.55 7.73 18.96
N ALA A 218 -14.29 7.35 18.71
CA ALA A 218 -13.54 6.46 19.59
C ALA A 218 -13.31 7.08 20.99
N ALA A 219 -13.04 8.38 21.06
CA ALA A 219 -12.93 9.11 22.33
C ALA A 219 -14.26 9.14 23.08
N ALA A 220 -15.39 9.38 22.39
CA ALA A 220 -16.71 9.36 23.00
C ALA A 220 -17.10 7.97 23.51
N GLU A 221 -16.77 6.91 22.76
CA GLU A 221 -17.03 5.52 23.14
C GLU A 221 -16.17 5.08 24.34
N ALA A 222 -14.90 5.51 24.40
CA ALA A 222 -14.02 5.28 25.55
C ALA A 222 -14.54 6.00 26.81
N VAL A 223 -15.04 7.23 26.68
CA VAL A 223 -15.66 7.98 27.79
C VAL A 223 -16.95 7.29 28.26
N ALA A 224 -17.79 6.81 27.34
CA ALA A 224 -19.01 6.08 27.67
C ALA A 224 -18.71 4.76 28.39
N ALA A 225 -17.71 4.00 27.93
CA ALA A 225 -17.27 2.77 28.57
C ALA A 225 -16.70 3.01 29.99
N ALA A 226 -15.96 4.11 30.20
CA ALA A 226 -15.45 4.48 31.51
C ALA A 226 -16.58 4.87 32.49
N ALA A 227 -17.63 5.55 32.02
CA ALA A 227 -18.79 5.92 32.82
C ALA A 227 -19.62 4.68 33.24
N ASP A 228 -19.81 3.72 32.33
CA ASP A 228 -20.58 2.50 32.60
C ASP A 228 -19.85 1.56 33.58
N GLY A 229 -18.51 1.55 33.56
CA GLY A 229 -17.67 0.83 34.53
C GLY A 229 -17.70 1.45 35.94
N ALA A 230 -17.76 2.77 36.05
CA ALA A 230 -17.87 3.47 37.33
C ALA A 230 -19.25 3.26 38.00
N GLY A 231 -20.32 3.13 37.22
CA GLY A 231 -21.67 2.84 37.71
C GLY A 231 -21.84 1.43 38.31
N ARG A 232 -21.09 0.43 37.81
CA ARG A 232 -21.13 -0.95 38.34
C ARG A 232 -20.32 -1.16 39.62
N GLY A 233 -19.31 -0.32 39.88
CA GLY A 233 -18.49 -0.40 41.10
C GLY A 233 -19.19 0.09 42.36
N VAL A 234 -20.20 0.96 42.23
CA VAL A 234 -20.94 1.54 43.38
C VAL A 234 -22.07 0.61 43.87
N CYS A 235 -22.53 -0.35 43.06
CA CYS A 235 -23.64 -1.24 43.43
C CYS A 235 -23.19 -2.55 44.13
N ALA A 236 -21.89 -2.73 44.40
CA ALA A 236 -21.35 -4.01 44.91
C ALA A 236 -20.81 -3.97 46.35
N THR A 237 -21.00 -2.88 47.09
CA THR A 237 -20.59 -2.81 48.50
C THR A 237 -21.70 -2.23 49.37
N ASP A 238 -22.65 -3.07 49.73
CA ASP A 238 -23.39 -2.96 51.00
C ASP A 238 -23.88 -4.35 51.41
N GLU A 239 -22.94 -5.18 51.89
CA GLU A 239 -23.17 -6.01 53.08
C GLU A 239 -21.82 -6.50 53.62
N PRO A 240 -21.61 -6.53 54.95
CA PRO A 240 -21.95 -7.79 55.63
C PRO A 240 -22.39 -7.70 57.11
N ALA A 241 -23.30 -8.62 57.45
CA ALA A 241 -23.35 -9.48 58.65
C ALA A 241 -23.14 -8.91 60.08
N ALA A 242 -24.21 -8.96 60.89
CA ALA A 242 -24.15 -9.17 62.34
C ALA A 242 -25.44 -9.88 62.82
N GLY A 243 -25.29 -11.00 63.54
CA GLY A 243 -26.40 -11.91 63.89
C GLY A 243 -27.08 -11.65 65.24
N ALA A 244 -28.23 -12.30 65.44
CA ALA A 244 -28.75 -12.74 66.75
C ALA A 244 -29.99 -13.66 66.57
N THR A 245 -29.86 -14.90 67.08
CA THR A 245 -30.87 -15.73 67.78
C THR A 245 -32.38 -15.64 67.45
N ALA A 246 -33.01 -16.78 67.12
CA ALA A 246 -33.93 -17.54 68.00
C ALA A 246 -35.09 -18.26 67.24
N VAL A 247 -35.05 -19.61 67.31
CA VAL A 247 -36.13 -20.59 67.61
C VAL A 247 -37.49 -20.58 66.84
N VAL A 248 -37.91 -21.81 66.48
CA VAL A 248 -39.28 -22.39 66.36
C VAL A 248 -39.78 -22.70 64.94
N GLU A 249 -39.70 -24.01 64.60
CA GLU A 249 -40.47 -24.79 63.59
C GLU A 249 -41.98 -24.88 63.99
N PRO A 250 -42.92 -25.53 63.25
CA PRO A 250 -43.06 -25.86 61.83
C PRO A 250 -44.42 -25.34 61.26
N LEU A 251 -44.69 -25.54 59.95
CA LEU A 251 -45.91 -26.20 59.42
C LEU A 251 -46.18 -25.84 57.95
N GLY A 252 -46.31 -26.89 57.13
CA GLY A 252 -47.24 -26.91 56.01
C GLY A 252 -46.63 -26.99 54.61
N GLU A 253 -46.28 -28.20 54.17
CA GLU A 253 -46.63 -28.59 52.79
C GLU A 253 -48.12 -28.99 52.75
N PRO A 254 -48.82 -28.77 51.62
CA PRO A 254 -48.87 -29.85 50.64
C PRO A 254 -48.86 -29.41 49.17
N VAL A 255 -48.07 -30.12 48.37
CA VAL A 255 -48.46 -30.83 47.13
C VAL A 255 -49.75 -30.37 46.42
N VAL A 256 -49.58 -29.79 45.23
CA VAL A 256 -50.39 -30.00 43.99
C VAL A 256 -49.42 -29.72 42.83
N GLY A 257 -49.13 -30.58 41.85
CA GLY A 257 -49.90 -31.65 41.24
C GLY A 257 -50.36 -31.24 39.84
N GLY A 258 -49.65 -31.68 38.79
CA GLY A 258 -50.31 -32.01 37.52
C GLY A 258 -49.95 -31.23 36.25
N ARG A 259 -49.21 -31.94 35.37
CA ARG A 259 -49.52 -32.28 33.96
C ARG A 259 -49.84 -31.20 32.91
N GLY A 260 -49.25 -31.44 31.73
CA GLY A 260 -49.92 -31.35 30.43
C GLY A 260 -49.36 -30.24 29.54
N ALA A 261 -48.66 -30.60 28.46
CA ALA A 261 -49.21 -30.76 27.10
C ALA A 261 -49.27 -29.40 26.37
N ALA A 262 -48.40 -29.18 25.37
CA ALA A 262 -48.65 -29.42 23.95
C ALA A 262 -49.45 -28.28 23.29
N GLU A 263 -48.85 -27.64 22.28
CA GLU A 263 -49.43 -27.01 21.06
C GLU A 263 -48.26 -26.18 20.46
N ALA A 264 -47.61 -26.47 19.32
CA ALA A 264 -48.08 -26.61 17.95
C ALA A 264 -48.78 -25.37 17.37
N ASP A 265 -48.35 -25.00 16.15
CA ASP A 265 -49.00 -24.09 15.18
C ASP A 265 -48.68 -22.58 15.29
N ARG A 266 -47.69 -22.09 14.52
CA ARG A 266 -47.87 -21.43 13.20
C ARG A 266 -46.57 -20.87 12.63
#